data_AF-A0A4Z0IYV1-F1
#
_entry.id   AF-A0A4Z0IYV1-F1
#
_cell.length_a   1.000
_cell.length_b   1.000
_cell.length_c   1.000
_cell.angle_alpha   90.00
_cell.angle_beta   90.00
_cell.angle_gamma   90.00
#
_symmetry.space_group_name_H-M   'P 1'
#
loop_
_entity.id
_entity.type
_entity.pdbx_description
1 polymer ?
#
loop_
_entity_poly.entity_id
_entity_poly.type
_entity_poly.pdbx_seq_one_letter_code
_entity_poly.pdbx_strand_id
1 'polypeptide(L)'
;MDLFDSELRVIAAAEDLARTLGADANHTVAAAAMDTTGRIHTGVNVDHFTGGPCAELVMIGSAAAAGAGPLVTIAAVGDHDRGLLAPCGRCRQVILDLHPDALVAIPDKATGERSIAPIPALLPHAYRHPDAAPMRLLRFNARYREAVMDGTKTLTVRWNEAHRTGSALAYFEGTEHGAVPVSITSVTAERLSELSAADLELSRPGGLDRYRANLRDHYPAMPDDAIVEIVRFRRTAPDI
;
A
#
# COMPACT_ATOMS: atom_id res chain seq x y z
N MET A 1 -12.43 -8.78 4.93
CA MET A 1 -12.34 -7.40 5.42
C MET A 1 -13.09 -6.57 4.42
N ASP A 2 -14.00 -5.71 4.86
CA ASP A 2 -14.72 -4.84 3.94
C ASP A 2 -13.74 -3.84 3.35
N LEU A 3 -13.82 -3.64 2.03
CA LEU A 3 -12.98 -2.70 1.31
C LEU A 3 -13.40 -1.27 1.65
N PHE A 4 -12.44 -0.35 1.73
CA PHE A 4 -12.75 1.06 1.86
C PHE A 4 -13.34 1.61 0.56
N ASP A 5 -14.15 2.67 0.65
CA ASP A 5 -14.71 3.38 -0.50
C ASP A 5 -13.63 3.82 -1.50
N SER A 6 -12.44 4.21 -1.00
CA SER A 6 -11.29 4.55 -1.85
C SER A 6 -10.79 3.38 -2.69
N GLU A 7 -10.82 2.16 -2.14
CA GLU A 7 -10.38 0.95 -2.84
C GLU A 7 -11.43 0.53 -3.87
N LEU A 8 -12.70 0.62 -3.51
CA LEU A 8 -13.82 0.39 -4.42
C LEU A 8 -13.81 1.35 -5.61
N ARG A 9 -13.46 2.63 -5.39
CA ARG A 9 -13.29 3.62 -6.48
C ARG A 9 -12.20 3.23 -7.47
N VAL A 10 -11.07 2.69 -6.99
CA VAL A 10 -9.98 2.22 -7.87
C VAL A 10 -10.43 1.01 -8.69
N ILE A 11 -11.08 0.05 -8.05
CA ILE A 11 -11.62 -1.14 -8.73
C ILE A 11 -12.63 -0.72 -9.80
N ALA A 12 -13.60 0.14 -9.44
CA ALA A 12 -14.59 0.64 -10.38
C ALA A 12 -13.95 1.35 -11.58
N ALA A 13 -12.93 2.19 -11.37
CA ALA A 13 -12.24 2.85 -12.48
C ALA A 13 -11.54 1.87 -13.44
N ALA A 14 -10.94 0.80 -12.91
CA ALA A 14 -10.35 -0.26 -13.75
C ALA A 14 -11.44 -1.04 -14.50
N GLU A 15 -12.56 -1.37 -13.85
CA GLU A 15 -13.71 -2.05 -14.46
C GLU A 15 -14.35 -1.19 -15.57
N ASP A 16 -14.55 0.10 -15.31
CA ASP A 16 -15.10 1.06 -16.26
C ASP A 16 -14.23 1.14 -17.51
N LEU A 17 -12.91 1.25 -17.36
CA LEU A 17 -11.97 1.28 -18.49
C LEU A 17 -11.94 -0.06 -19.23
N ALA A 18 -11.94 -1.19 -18.53
CA ALA A 18 -11.95 -2.52 -19.15
C ALA A 18 -13.18 -2.73 -20.04
N ARG A 19 -14.35 -2.20 -19.65
CA ARG A 19 -15.58 -2.29 -20.47
C ARG A 19 -15.52 -1.48 -21.77
N THR A 20 -14.60 -0.53 -21.89
CA THR A 20 -14.39 0.22 -23.14
C THR A 20 -13.50 -0.52 -24.14
N LEU A 21 -12.82 -1.60 -23.71
CA LEU A 21 -11.93 -2.37 -24.56
C LEU A 21 -12.75 -3.17 -25.58
N GLY A 22 -12.36 -3.06 -26.85
CA GLY A 22 -12.96 -3.80 -27.96
C GLY A 22 -12.32 -5.17 -28.16
N ALA A 23 -12.45 -5.71 -29.37
CA ALA A 23 -11.91 -7.02 -29.74
C ALA A 23 -10.41 -7.03 -30.10
N ASP A 24 -9.64 -6.01 -29.71
CA ASP A 24 -8.21 -5.95 -30.01
C ASP A 24 -7.42 -6.87 -29.07
N ALA A 25 -6.81 -7.91 -29.64
CA ALA A 25 -6.03 -8.89 -28.89
C ALA A 25 -4.81 -8.29 -28.16
N ASN A 26 -4.34 -7.09 -28.55
CA ASN A 26 -3.20 -6.45 -27.91
C ASN A 26 -3.58 -5.62 -26.68
N HIS A 27 -4.86 -5.28 -26.50
CA HIS A 27 -5.35 -4.36 -25.48
C HIS A 27 -6.55 -4.97 -24.75
N THR A 28 -6.27 -5.85 -23.80
CA THR A 28 -7.29 -6.73 -23.16
C THR A 28 -7.38 -6.57 -21.65
N VAL A 29 -6.50 -5.79 -21.02
CA VAL A 29 -6.49 -5.56 -19.57
C VAL A 29 -6.39 -4.07 -19.31
N ALA A 30 -7.23 -3.57 -18.40
CA ALA A 30 -7.15 -2.22 -17.86
C ALA A 30 -6.62 -2.25 -16.43
N ALA A 31 -5.96 -1.18 -16.00
CA ALA A 31 -5.55 -0.97 -14.63
C ALA A 31 -5.87 0.44 -14.17
N ALA A 32 -6.06 0.58 -12.87
CA ALA A 32 -6.21 1.86 -12.20
C ALA A 32 -5.40 1.89 -10.91
N ALA A 33 -4.95 3.07 -10.51
CA ALA A 33 -4.42 3.31 -9.17
C ALA A 33 -4.80 4.67 -8.64
N MET A 34 -4.87 4.78 -7.32
CA MET A 34 -5.05 6.04 -6.62
C MET A 34 -3.71 6.52 -6.05
N ASP A 35 -3.42 7.82 -6.15
CA ASP A 35 -2.27 8.45 -5.49
C ASP A 35 -2.62 8.98 -4.08
N THR A 36 -1.62 9.50 -3.36
CA THR A 36 -1.78 10.08 -2.02
C THR A 36 -2.68 11.33 -1.97
N THR A 37 -3.07 11.88 -3.10
CA THR A 37 -3.99 13.04 -3.22
C THR A 37 -5.40 12.64 -3.63
N GLY A 38 -5.66 11.33 -3.82
CA GLY A 38 -6.96 10.80 -4.19
C GLY A 38 -7.26 10.84 -5.70
N ARG A 39 -6.29 11.21 -6.55
CA ARG A 39 -6.45 11.16 -8.01
C ARG A 39 -6.30 9.73 -8.49
N ILE A 40 -7.13 9.36 -9.47
CA ILE A 40 -7.08 8.05 -10.11
C ILE A 40 -6.36 8.17 -11.44
N HIS A 41 -5.38 7.30 -11.64
CA HIS A 41 -4.60 7.14 -12.87
C HIS A 41 -4.93 5.80 -13.49
N THR A 42 -5.05 5.76 -14.82
CA THR A 42 -5.46 4.54 -15.54
C THR A 42 -4.52 4.20 -16.68
N GLY A 43 -4.57 2.94 -17.13
CA GLY A 43 -3.78 2.45 -18.26
C GLY A 43 -4.35 1.14 -18.81
N VAL A 44 -3.98 0.83 -20.05
CA VAL A 44 -4.35 -0.41 -20.74
C VAL A 44 -3.04 -1.12 -21.15
N ASN A 45 -3.01 -2.45 -21.11
CA ASN A 45 -1.82 -3.18 -21.53
C ASN A 45 -1.54 -2.96 -23.03
N VAL A 46 -0.29 -3.15 -23.42
CA VAL A 46 0.10 -3.25 -24.83
C VAL A 46 0.85 -4.55 -25.00
N ASP A 47 0.18 -5.56 -25.55
CA ASP A 47 0.82 -6.86 -25.77
C ASP A 47 1.90 -6.78 -26.86
N HIS A 48 3.04 -7.41 -26.59
CA HIS A 48 4.12 -7.57 -27.56
C HIS A 48 5.09 -8.66 -27.10
N PHE A 49 5.62 -9.46 -28.03
CA PHE A 49 6.47 -10.61 -27.72
C PHE A 49 7.79 -10.25 -26.99
N THR A 50 8.26 -9.01 -27.11
CA THR A 50 9.45 -8.51 -26.39
C THR A 50 9.16 -8.17 -24.93
N GLY A 51 7.95 -8.45 -24.45
CA GLY A 51 7.48 -8.06 -23.13
C GLY A 51 6.85 -6.67 -23.14
N GLY A 52 5.89 -6.43 -24.01
CA GLY A 52 5.06 -5.21 -23.96
C GLY A 52 4.46 -4.99 -22.56
N PRO A 53 4.22 -3.74 -22.12
CA PRO A 53 3.85 -3.43 -20.75
C PRO A 53 2.45 -3.97 -20.41
N CYS A 54 2.33 -4.56 -19.21
CA CYS A 54 1.01 -4.83 -18.64
C CYS A 54 0.31 -3.51 -18.28
N ALA A 55 -1.01 -3.57 -18.08
CA ALA A 55 -1.82 -2.40 -17.80
C ALA A 55 -1.32 -1.62 -16.56
N GLU A 56 -0.84 -2.32 -15.54
CA GLU A 56 -0.29 -1.71 -14.32
C GLU A 56 0.96 -0.87 -14.64
N LEU A 57 1.82 -1.33 -15.56
CA LEU A 57 3.04 -0.59 -15.93
C LEU A 57 2.70 0.65 -16.76
N VAL A 58 1.73 0.54 -17.66
CA VAL A 58 1.22 1.70 -18.42
C VAL A 58 0.60 2.72 -17.47
N MET A 59 -0.23 2.26 -16.52
CA MET A 59 -0.86 3.11 -15.51
C MET A 59 0.18 3.80 -14.61
N ILE A 60 1.24 3.10 -14.17
CA ILE A 60 2.35 3.70 -13.42
C ILE A 60 3.03 4.80 -14.25
N GLY A 61 3.24 4.56 -15.54
CA GLY A 61 3.74 5.58 -16.48
C GLY A 61 2.82 6.80 -16.58
N SER A 62 1.51 6.59 -16.71
CA SER A 62 0.50 7.66 -16.71
C SER A 62 0.54 8.48 -15.42
N ALA A 63 0.63 7.82 -14.26
CA ALA A 63 0.74 8.47 -12.97
C ALA A 63 2.00 9.32 -12.86
N ALA A 64 3.14 8.79 -13.30
CA ALA A 64 4.40 9.53 -13.34
C ALA A 64 4.31 10.76 -14.26
N ALA A 65 3.68 10.63 -15.43
CA ALA A 65 3.47 11.76 -16.35
C ALA A 65 2.59 12.86 -15.76
N ALA A 66 1.66 12.50 -14.87
CA ALA A 66 0.82 13.43 -14.13
C ALA A 66 1.49 14.01 -12.86
N GLY A 67 2.75 13.65 -12.58
CA GLY A 67 3.47 14.09 -11.39
C GLY A 67 2.91 13.48 -10.10
N ALA A 68 2.33 12.28 -10.17
CA ALA A 68 1.83 11.58 -8.99
C ALA A 68 2.97 11.20 -8.04
N GLY A 69 2.69 11.30 -6.74
CA GLY A 69 3.53 10.73 -5.69
C GLY A 69 3.32 9.22 -5.56
N PRO A 70 3.52 8.65 -4.35
CA PRO A 70 3.24 7.25 -4.10
C PRO A 70 1.81 6.85 -4.49
N LEU A 71 1.68 5.69 -5.14
CA LEU A 71 0.40 5.05 -5.38
C LEU A 71 -0.01 4.25 -4.15
N VAL A 72 -1.25 4.43 -3.70
CA VAL A 72 -1.75 3.82 -2.47
C VAL A 72 -2.50 2.53 -2.75
N THR A 73 -3.38 2.49 -3.77
CA THR A 73 -4.17 1.30 -4.12
C THR A 73 -4.12 1.08 -5.62
N ILE A 74 -3.96 -0.17 -6.05
CA ILE A 74 -3.83 -0.57 -7.46
C ILE A 74 -4.82 -1.71 -7.77
N ALA A 75 -5.45 -1.70 -8.94
CA ALA A 75 -6.28 -2.80 -9.44
C ALA A 75 -6.02 -3.05 -10.93
N ALA A 76 -6.15 -4.30 -11.37
CA ALA A 76 -6.15 -4.69 -12.77
C ALA A 76 -7.38 -5.55 -13.09
N VAL A 77 -8.01 -5.31 -14.23
CA VAL A 77 -9.27 -5.95 -14.65
C VAL A 77 -9.15 -6.36 -16.11
N GLY A 78 -9.51 -7.62 -16.40
CA GLY A 78 -9.61 -8.09 -17.77
C GLY A 78 -10.89 -7.60 -18.45
N ASP A 79 -10.80 -7.37 -19.75
CA ASP A 79 -11.94 -7.15 -20.64
C ASP A 79 -12.96 -8.31 -20.59
N HIS A 80 -14.10 -8.13 -21.27
CA HIS A 80 -15.12 -9.18 -21.45
C HIS A 80 -15.55 -9.88 -20.14
N ASP A 81 -15.76 -9.09 -19.09
CA ASP A 81 -16.20 -9.56 -17.76
C ASP A 81 -15.28 -10.60 -17.12
N ARG A 82 -14.00 -10.66 -17.52
CA ARG A 82 -12.99 -11.53 -16.87
C ARG A 82 -12.68 -11.12 -15.43
N GLY A 83 -13.07 -9.92 -15.02
CA GLY A 83 -13.01 -9.46 -13.64
C GLY A 83 -11.59 -9.10 -13.17
N LEU A 84 -11.42 -9.02 -11.85
CA LEU A 84 -10.13 -8.70 -11.23
C LEU A 84 -9.06 -9.74 -11.56
N LEU A 85 -7.88 -9.26 -11.92
CA LEU A 85 -6.70 -10.07 -12.19
C LEU A 85 -5.61 -9.76 -11.16
N ALA A 86 -5.02 -10.81 -10.57
CA ALA A 86 -3.82 -10.61 -9.76
C ALA A 86 -2.65 -10.15 -10.65
N PRO A 87 -1.79 -9.24 -10.18
CA PRO A 87 -0.66 -8.76 -10.97
C PRO A 87 0.30 -9.90 -11.31
N CYS A 88 0.87 -9.86 -12.51
CA CYS A 88 1.89 -10.83 -12.94
C CYS A 88 3.20 -10.62 -12.18
N GLY A 89 4.12 -11.59 -12.23
CA GLY A 89 5.39 -11.51 -11.49
C GLY A 89 6.21 -10.24 -11.79
N ARG A 90 6.24 -9.79 -13.05
CA ARG A 90 6.93 -8.55 -13.45
C ARG A 90 6.28 -7.31 -12.83
N CYS A 91 4.95 -7.20 -12.89
CA CYS A 91 4.22 -6.09 -12.27
C CYS A 91 4.44 -6.07 -10.76
N ARG A 92 4.41 -7.23 -10.11
CA ARG A 92 4.64 -7.30 -8.66
C ARG A 92 5.99 -6.72 -8.27
N GLN A 93 7.06 -7.04 -9.01
CA GLN A 93 8.40 -6.54 -8.72
C GLN A 93 8.48 -5.02 -8.95
N VAL A 94 7.94 -4.52 -10.06
CA VAL A 94 7.94 -3.07 -10.35
C VAL A 94 7.15 -2.28 -9.32
N ILE A 95 5.96 -2.76 -8.94
CA ILE A 95 5.14 -2.12 -7.89
C ILE A 95 5.91 -2.16 -6.56
N LEU A 96 6.54 -3.28 -6.20
CA LEU A 96 7.31 -3.40 -4.97
C LEU A 96 8.48 -2.41 -4.93
N ASP A 97 9.21 -2.24 -6.03
CA ASP A 97 10.39 -1.38 -6.07
C ASP A 97 10.03 0.12 -6.13
N LEU A 98 8.89 0.49 -6.73
CA LEU A 98 8.48 1.90 -6.91
C LEU A 98 7.43 2.39 -5.89
N HIS A 99 6.54 1.49 -5.46
CA HIS A 99 5.40 1.74 -4.59
C HIS A 99 5.28 0.63 -3.52
N PRO A 100 6.31 0.44 -2.67
CA PRO A 100 6.42 -0.71 -1.76
C PRO A 100 5.30 -0.81 -0.70
N ASP A 101 4.59 0.30 -0.45
CA ASP A 101 3.50 0.40 0.51
C ASP A 101 2.11 0.35 -0.16
N ALA A 102 2.05 0.03 -1.46
CA ALA A 102 0.81 -0.10 -2.19
C ALA A 102 0.02 -1.34 -1.76
N LEU A 103 -1.30 -1.16 -1.70
CA LEU A 103 -2.27 -2.23 -1.62
C LEU A 103 -2.75 -2.59 -3.02
N VAL A 104 -2.95 -3.88 -3.28
CA VAL A 104 -3.36 -4.39 -4.59
C VAL A 104 -4.66 -5.17 -4.46
N ALA A 105 -5.65 -4.80 -5.27
CA ALA A 105 -6.89 -5.53 -5.42
C ALA A 105 -6.63 -6.82 -6.20
N ILE A 106 -7.05 -7.95 -5.62
CA ILE A 106 -6.88 -9.29 -6.17
C ILE A 106 -8.17 -10.09 -5.98
N PRO A 107 -8.45 -11.10 -6.83
CA PRO A 107 -9.48 -12.08 -6.50
C PRO A 107 -9.03 -12.92 -5.30
N ASP A 108 -9.92 -13.10 -4.32
CA ASP A 108 -9.71 -14.00 -3.20
C ASP A 108 -9.52 -15.43 -3.70
N LYS A 109 -8.54 -16.14 -3.12
CA LYS A 109 -8.17 -17.48 -3.58
C LYS A 109 -9.27 -18.52 -3.35
N ALA A 110 -10.06 -18.36 -2.28
CA ALA A 110 -11.08 -19.32 -1.88
C ALA A 110 -12.46 -18.96 -2.42
N THR A 111 -12.83 -17.68 -2.38
CA THR A 111 -14.17 -17.23 -2.77
C THR A 111 -14.24 -16.65 -4.18
N GLY A 112 -13.11 -16.20 -4.74
CA GLY A 112 -13.08 -15.42 -5.99
C GLY A 112 -13.61 -13.99 -5.85
N GLU A 113 -14.02 -13.59 -4.64
CA GLU A 113 -14.51 -12.23 -4.36
C GLU A 113 -13.36 -11.22 -4.35
N ARG A 114 -13.70 -9.92 -4.32
CA ARG A 114 -12.70 -8.86 -4.26
C ARG A 114 -11.97 -8.89 -2.91
N SER A 115 -10.65 -8.92 -2.96
CA SER A 115 -9.77 -8.86 -1.79
C SER A 115 -8.65 -7.85 -2.03
N ILE A 116 -7.99 -7.42 -0.95
CA ILE A 116 -6.86 -6.50 -0.98
C ILE A 116 -5.67 -7.15 -0.29
N ALA A 117 -4.49 -7.07 -0.92
CA ALA A 117 -3.24 -7.54 -0.35
C ALA A 117 -2.13 -6.48 -0.46
N PRO A 118 -1.26 -6.33 0.55
CA PRO A 118 -0.09 -5.49 0.43
C PRO A 118 0.91 -6.10 -0.56
N ILE A 119 1.56 -5.28 -1.38
CA ILE A 119 2.48 -5.78 -2.42
C ILE A 119 3.59 -6.73 -1.91
N PRO A 120 4.18 -6.55 -0.71
CA PRO A 120 5.17 -7.50 -0.19
C PRO A 120 4.61 -8.91 0.05
N ALA A 121 3.31 -9.05 0.36
CA ALA A 121 2.68 -10.35 0.55
C ALA A 121 2.50 -11.13 -0.78
N LEU A 122 2.51 -10.43 -1.92
CA LEU A 122 2.40 -11.04 -3.25
C LEU A 122 3.74 -11.54 -3.80
N LEU A 123 4.86 -11.21 -3.14
CA LEU A 123 6.20 -11.67 -3.48
C LEU A 123 6.94 -12.14 -2.21
N PRO A 124 6.68 -13.37 -1.74
CA PRO A 124 7.44 -13.93 -0.63
C PRO A 124 8.92 -14.05 -1.01
N HIS A 125 9.81 -13.72 -0.07
CA HIS A 125 11.27 -13.73 -0.28
C HIS A 125 11.73 -12.87 -1.47
N ALA A 126 11.04 -11.74 -1.72
CA ALA A 126 11.35 -10.90 -2.86
C ALA A 126 12.78 -10.38 -2.85
N TYR A 127 13.34 -10.25 -4.05
CA TYR A 127 14.49 -9.39 -4.28
C TYR A 127 14.11 -7.93 -3.97
N ARG A 128 14.99 -7.24 -3.26
CA ARG A 128 14.87 -5.80 -2.99
C ARG A 128 15.95 -5.10 -3.79
N HIS A 129 15.57 -4.22 -4.71
CA HIS A 129 16.54 -3.46 -5.49
C HIS A 129 17.36 -2.54 -4.56
N PRO A 130 18.69 -2.74 -4.39
CA PRO A 130 19.48 -2.05 -3.37
C PRO A 130 19.44 -0.52 -3.46
N ASP A 131 19.40 0.01 -4.68
CA ASP A 131 19.41 1.45 -4.95
C ASP A 131 18.01 2.06 -5.05
N ALA A 132 16.95 1.25 -4.90
CA ALA A 132 15.60 1.79 -4.89
C ALA A 132 15.37 2.53 -3.57
N ALA A 133 15.11 3.85 -3.68
CA ALA A 133 14.75 4.70 -2.55
C ALA A 133 13.35 5.33 -2.76
N PRO A 134 12.30 4.50 -2.94
CA PRO A 134 10.95 5.03 -3.12
C PRO A 134 10.48 5.74 -1.85
N MET A 135 9.71 6.81 -2.04
CA MET A 135 9.04 7.50 -0.93
C MET A 135 8.15 6.51 -0.18
N ARG A 136 8.36 6.38 1.13
CA ARG A 136 7.61 5.44 1.97
C ARG A 136 6.32 6.04 2.50
N LEU A 137 5.30 5.20 2.64
CA LEU A 137 4.04 5.53 3.29
C LEU A 137 3.94 4.87 4.66
N LEU A 138 3.53 5.64 5.65
CA LEU A 138 3.03 5.14 6.93
C LEU A 138 1.50 5.24 6.90
N ARG A 139 0.83 4.11 6.70
CA ARG A 139 -0.64 4.04 6.64
C ARG A 139 -1.26 4.06 8.04
N PHE A 140 -2.23 4.93 8.27
CA PHE A 140 -2.92 5.10 9.54
C PHE A 140 -4.44 5.09 9.35
N ASN A 141 -5.16 4.59 10.34
CA ASN A 141 -6.58 4.87 10.43
C ASN A 141 -6.83 6.39 10.56
N ALA A 142 -7.88 6.91 9.92
CA ALA A 142 -8.29 8.31 9.96
C ALA A 142 -8.26 8.95 11.36
N ARG A 143 -8.64 8.21 12.40
CA ARG A 143 -8.68 8.70 13.80
C ARG A 143 -7.34 9.20 14.33
N TYR A 144 -6.22 8.76 13.74
CA TYR A 144 -4.89 9.15 14.16
C TYR A 144 -4.40 10.46 13.51
N ARG A 145 -5.17 11.06 12.60
CA ARG A 145 -4.75 12.24 11.85
C ARG A 145 -4.37 13.40 12.75
N GLU A 146 -5.25 13.81 13.67
CA GLU A 146 -4.98 14.93 14.57
C GLU A 146 -3.73 14.67 15.42
N ALA A 147 -3.62 13.45 15.99
CA ALA A 147 -2.49 13.06 16.82
C ALA A 147 -1.14 13.03 16.06
N VAL A 148 -1.15 12.68 14.76
CA VAL A 148 0.06 12.78 13.92
C VAL A 148 0.37 14.24 13.60
N MET A 149 -0.66 15.05 13.35
CA MET A 149 -0.51 16.46 12.99
C MET A 149 0.01 17.32 14.13
N ASP A 150 -0.45 17.08 15.36
CA ASP A 150 0.00 17.80 16.56
C ASP A 150 1.30 17.23 17.17
N GLY A 151 1.78 16.10 16.65
CA GLY A 151 3.01 15.45 17.10
C GLY A 151 2.87 14.63 18.38
N THR A 152 1.66 14.36 18.85
CA THR A 152 1.42 13.48 20.01
C THR A 152 1.54 12.00 19.65
N LYS A 153 1.31 11.62 18.39
CA LYS A 153 1.60 10.28 17.86
C LYS A 153 2.86 10.31 17.00
N THR A 154 3.92 9.70 17.55
CA THR A 154 5.27 9.64 16.96
C THR A 154 5.76 8.21 16.74
N LEU A 155 4.92 7.22 17.01
CA LEU A 155 5.29 5.80 16.97
C LEU A 155 4.18 4.95 16.32
N THR A 156 4.60 3.95 15.56
CA THR A 156 3.75 2.88 15.04
C THR A 156 4.50 1.56 14.97
N VAL A 157 3.79 0.45 15.10
CA VAL A 157 4.36 -0.90 14.93
C VAL A 157 3.90 -1.46 13.59
N ARG A 158 4.83 -2.04 12.84
CA ARG A 158 4.62 -2.59 11.49
C ARG A 158 5.06 -4.03 11.42
N TRP A 159 4.40 -4.81 10.57
CA TRP A 159 4.80 -6.18 10.30
C TRP A 159 4.88 -6.35 8.78
N ASN A 160 6.03 -6.84 8.30
CA ASN A 160 6.28 -7.12 6.88
C ASN A 160 6.18 -5.88 5.94
N GLU A 161 6.45 -4.67 6.45
CA GLU A 161 6.45 -3.43 5.64
C GLU A 161 7.87 -2.87 5.37
N ALA A 162 8.91 -3.28 6.12
CA ALA A 162 10.33 -3.01 5.85
C ALA A 162 10.65 -1.51 5.65
N HIS A 163 10.31 -0.68 6.63
CA HIS A 163 10.58 0.76 6.61
C HIS A 163 12.07 1.09 6.82
N ARG A 164 12.47 2.30 6.42
CA ARG A 164 13.83 2.83 6.62
C ARG A 164 13.76 4.25 7.17
N THR A 165 14.83 4.70 7.80
CA THR A 165 14.96 6.09 8.24
C THR A 165 15.00 7.04 7.04
N GLY A 166 14.51 8.27 7.25
CA GLY A 166 14.44 9.30 6.21
C GLY A 166 13.03 9.80 5.93
N SER A 167 12.85 10.47 4.80
CA SER A 167 11.58 11.08 4.40
C SER A 167 10.52 10.03 4.11
N ALA A 168 9.31 10.30 4.60
CA ALA A 168 8.13 9.47 4.38
C ALA A 168 6.87 10.34 4.39
N LEU A 169 5.73 9.70 4.10
CA LEU A 169 4.42 10.32 4.10
C LEU A 169 3.50 9.53 5.05
N ALA A 170 2.84 10.22 5.97
CA ALA A 170 1.74 9.65 6.75
C ALA A 170 0.45 9.72 5.92
N TYR A 171 -0.12 8.58 5.58
CA TYR A 171 -1.35 8.46 4.81
C TYR A 171 -2.50 7.98 5.71
N PHE A 172 -3.69 8.57 5.56
CA PHE A 172 -4.83 8.31 6.43
C PHE A 172 -5.99 7.70 5.64
N GLU A 173 -6.28 6.43 5.92
CA GLU A 173 -7.33 5.66 5.22
C GLU A 173 -8.70 6.34 5.35
N GLY A 174 -9.47 6.36 4.25
CA GLY A 174 -10.83 6.89 4.25
C GLY A 174 -10.91 8.41 4.43
N THR A 175 -9.85 9.16 4.09
CA THR A 175 -9.85 10.63 4.17
C THR A 175 -9.44 11.28 2.85
N GLU A 176 -9.97 12.47 2.56
CA GLU A 176 -9.59 13.28 1.39
C GLU A 176 -8.46 14.28 1.69
N HIS A 177 -7.92 14.28 2.91
CA HIS A 177 -7.03 15.34 3.41
C HIS A 177 -5.58 15.23 2.93
N GLY A 178 -5.29 14.34 1.97
CA GLY A 178 -3.95 14.05 1.46
C GLY A 178 -3.00 13.43 2.50
N ALA A 179 -1.82 13.03 2.04
CA ALA A 179 -0.76 12.55 2.93
C ALA A 179 0.03 13.71 3.57
N VAL A 180 0.56 13.47 4.77
CA VAL A 180 1.31 14.45 5.57
C VAL A 180 2.81 14.11 5.56
N PRO A 181 3.70 15.07 5.27
CA PRO A 181 5.15 14.84 5.36
C PRO A 181 5.60 14.50 6.78
N VAL A 182 6.36 13.42 6.90
CA VAL A 182 6.98 12.96 8.14
C VAL A 182 8.41 12.50 7.87
N SER A 183 9.23 12.45 8.92
CA SER A 183 10.56 11.84 8.90
C SER A 183 10.57 10.64 9.82
N ILE A 184 10.92 9.47 9.30
CA ILE A 184 11.19 8.27 10.10
C ILE A 184 12.55 8.46 10.76
N THR A 185 12.57 8.49 12.09
CA THR A 185 13.76 8.78 12.90
C THR A 185 14.47 7.52 13.36
N SER A 186 13.74 6.41 13.54
CA SER A 186 14.33 5.11 13.88
C SER A 186 13.41 3.97 13.47
N VAL A 187 14.01 2.84 13.08
CA VAL A 187 13.33 1.56 12.88
C VAL A 187 14.08 0.52 13.69
N THR A 188 13.42 -0.11 14.66
CA THR A 188 13.98 -1.21 15.47
C THR A 188 13.11 -2.44 15.33
N ALA A 189 13.71 -3.62 15.23
CA ALA A 189 13.00 -4.88 15.06
C ALA A 189 13.05 -5.72 16.35
N GLU A 190 11.90 -6.19 16.81
CA GLU A 190 11.77 -7.01 18.03
C GLU A 190 10.75 -8.13 17.81
N ARG A 191 10.86 -9.20 18.60
CA ARG A 191 9.79 -10.22 18.61
C ARG A 191 8.53 -9.64 19.23
N LEU A 192 7.38 -9.96 18.65
CA LEU A 192 6.07 -9.56 19.16
C LEU A 192 5.89 -9.91 20.64
N SER A 193 6.39 -11.08 21.06
CA SER A 193 6.35 -11.56 22.44
C SER A 193 7.23 -10.77 23.41
N GLU A 194 8.30 -10.13 22.91
CA GLU A 194 9.30 -9.40 23.69
C GLU A 194 8.97 -7.90 23.84
N LEU A 195 8.05 -7.36 23.03
CA LEU A 195 7.61 -5.96 23.13
C LEU A 195 7.19 -5.61 24.56
N SER A 196 7.74 -4.52 25.10
CA SER A 196 7.34 -3.97 26.39
C SER A 196 6.47 -2.72 26.26
N ALA A 197 5.82 -2.32 27.36
CA ALA A 197 5.10 -1.04 27.42
C ALA A 197 6.04 0.16 27.27
N ALA A 198 7.32 0.03 27.66
CA ALA A 198 8.31 1.09 27.53
C ALA A 198 8.69 1.33 26.06
N ASP A 199 8.87 0.26 25.28
CA ASP A 199 9.22 0.35 23.85
C ASP A 199 8.15 1.09 23.05
N LEU A 200 6.89 0.92 23.47
CA LEU A 200 5.70 1.50 22.85
C LEU A 200 5.23 2.81 23.50
N GLU A 201 5.98 3.33 24.49
CA GLU A 201 5.65 4.57 25.23
C GLU A 201 4.24 4.54 25.86
N LEU A 202 3.79 3.35 26.29
CA LEU A 202 2.47 3.13 26.86
C LEU A 202 2.47 3.41 28.37
N SER A 203 1.65 4.39 28.78
CA SER A 203 1.54 4.81 30.18
C SER A 203 0.40 4.13 30.96
N ARG A 204 -0.56 3.49 30.28
CA ARG A 204 -1.73 2.88 30.91
C ARG A 204 -1.51 1.38 31.24
N PRO A 205 -1.86 0.91 32.45
CA PRO A 205 -1.88 -0.52 32.77
C PRO A 205 -2.74 -1.31 31.78
N GLY A 206 -2.29 -2.50 31.37
CA GLY A 206 -2.96 -3.32 30.35
C GLY A 206 -2.91 -2.77 28.92
N GLY A 207 -2.18 -1.65 28.70
CA GLY A 207 -2.03 -1.05 27.38
C GLY A 207 -1.38 -1.97 26.35
N LEU A 208 -0.44 -2.80 26.79
CA LEU A 208 0.34 -3.69 25.93
C LEU A 208 -0.51 -4.82 25.33
N ASP A 209 -1.32 -5.52 26.12
CA ASP A 209 -2.17 -6.62 25.64
C ASP A 209 -3.20 -6.11 24.64
N ARG A 210 -3.82 -4.96 24.95
CA ARG A 210 -4.74 -4.29 24.02
C ARG A 210 -4.04 -3.85 22.74
N TYR A 211 -2.80 -3.38 22.83
CA TYR A 211 -2.01 -3.00 21.64
C TYR A 211 -1.72 -4.22 20.77
N ARG A 212 -1.29 -5.34 21.36
CA ARG A 212 -1.04 -6.60 20.64
C ARG A 212 -2.30 -7.14 19.98
N ALA A 213 -3.46 -7.07 20.65
CA ALA A 213 -4.75 -7.45 20.07
C ALA A 213 -5.09 -6.59 18.84
N ASN A 214 -5.02 -5.26 18.97
CA ASN A 214 -5.25 -4.34 17.84
C ASN A 214 -4.28 -4.57 16.68
N LEU A 215 -3.04 -4.94 16.97
CA LEU A 215 -2.03 -5.22 15.96
C LEU A 215 -2.39 -6.49 15.16
N ARG A 216 -2.94 -7.52 15.83
CA ARG A 216 -3.42 -8.74 15.16
C ARG A 216 -4.68 -8.51 14.34
N ASP A 217 -5.57 -7.63 14.81
CA ASP A 217 -6.73 -7.24 14.00
C ASP A 217 -6.29 -6.54 12.70
N HIS A 218 -5.21 -5.76 12.77
CA HIS A 218 -4.63 -5.10 11.60
C HIS A 218 -3.81 -6.03 10.70
N TYR A 219 -3.09 -7.00 11.28
CA TYR A 219 -2.34 -8.02 10.56
C TYR A 219 -2.84 -9.44 10.92
N PRO A 220 -3.98 -9.90 10.38
CA PRO A 220 -4.57 -11.19 10.76
C PRO A 220 -3.68 -12.39 10.45
N ALA A 221 -2.79 -12.26 9.46
CA ALA A 221 -1.84 -13.29 9.06
C ALA A 221 -0.51 -13.26 9.83
N MET A 222 -0.35 -12.34 10.79
CA MET A 222 0.88 -12.21 11.58
C MET A 222 1.02 -13.41 12.55
N PRO A 223 2.11 -14.20 12.45
CA PRO A 223 2.31 -15.35 13.32
C PRO A 223 2.70 -14.94 14.75
N ASP A 224 2.61 -15.88 15.69
CA ASP A 224 2.90 -15.61 17.11
C ASP A 224 4.37 -15.27 17.38
N ASP A 225 5.28 -15.83 16.58
CA ASP A 225 6.72 -15.60 16.62
C ASP A 225 7.17 -14.44 15.72
N ALA A 226 6.23 -13.62 15.24
CA ALA A 226 6.49 -12.51 14.35
C ALA A 226 7.55 -11.56 14.90
N ILE A 227 8.44 -11.13 14.02
CA ILE A 227 9.31 -9.98 14.23
C ILE A 227 8.58 -8.76 13.69
N VAL A 228 8.41 -7.73 14.53
CA VAL A 228 7.74 -6.49 14.17
C VAL A 228 8.72 -5.32 14.24
N GLU A 229 8.45 -4.30 13.45
CA GLU A 229 9.23 -3.06 13.39
C GLU A 229 8.55 -1.98 14.22
N ILE A 230 9.27 -1.41 15.17
CA ILE A 230 8.89 -0.20 15.89
C ILE A 230 9.43 0.99 15.09
N VAL A 231 8.52 1.67 14.41
CA VAL A 231 8.82 2.82 13.55
C VAL A 231 8.52 4.10 14.33
N ARG A 232 9.57 4.84 14.67
CA ARG A 232 9.44 6.18 15.26
C ARG A 232 9.58 7.22 14.17
N PHE A 233 8.74 8.24 14.23
CA PHE A 233 8.68 9.30 13.25
C PHE A 233 8.31 10.63 13.89
N ARG A 234 8.56 11.71 13.17
CA ARG A 234 8.13 13.07 13.55
C ARG A 234 7.53 13.75 12.34
N ARG A 235 6.57 14.65 12.58
CA ARG A 235 6.06 15.53 11.53
C ARG A 235 7.19 16.45 11.06
N THR A 236 7.35 16.56 9.75
CA THR A 236 8.26 17.54 9.17
C THR A 236 7.53 18.88 9.09
N ALA A 237 8.21 19.98 9.37
CA ALA A 237 7.65 21.30 9.09
C ALA A 237 7.32 21.41 7.59
N PRO A 238 6.27 22.15 7.18
CA PRO A 238 6.13 22.49 5.77
C PRO A 238 7.40 23.22 5.36
N ASP A 239 8.00 22.84 4.24
CA ASP A 239 9.09 23.64 3.64
C ASP A 239 8.54 25.07 3.41
N ILE A 240 9.08 26.04 4.14
CA ILE A 240 8.70 27.47 4.05
C ILE A 240 9.41 28.10 2.86
#